data_AF-A0A1Q6V2J7-F1
#
_entry.id   AF-A0A1Q6V2J7-F1
#
_cell.length_a   1.000
_cell.length_b   1.000
_cell.length_c   1.000
_cell.angle_alpha   90.00
_cell.angle_beta   90.00
_cell.angle_gamma   90.00
#
_symmetry.space_group_name_H-M   'P 1'
#
loop_
_entity.id
_entity.type
_entity.pdbx_description
1 polymer ?
#
loop_
_entity_poly.entity_id
_entity_poly.type
_entity_poly.pdbx_seq_one_letter_code
_entity_poly.pdbx_strand_id
1 'polypeptide(L)' 'MSKEEFLNYIIDFAVDTEWDDLKRREQLRALFTSWCFIFGIDADTKECDDVLGVIYRKVLMEPVIDFDELEKYMIELIV' A
#
# COMPACT_ATOMS: atom_id res chain seq x y z
N MET A 1 -7.11 16.67 -5.42
CA MET A 1 -7.04 15.21 -5.52
C MET A 1 -8.00 14.65 -4.48
N SER A 2 -8.96 13.84 -4.90
CA SER A 2 -9.90 13.14 -4.01
C SER A 2 -9.24 11.89 -3.39
N LYS A 3 -9.92 11.29 -2.40
CA LYS A 3 -9.49 10.01 -1.80
C LYS A 3 -9.31 8.91 -2.83
N GLU A 4 -10.28 8.78 -3.73
CA GLU A 4 -10.29 7.78 -4.79
C GLU A 4 -9.23 8.07 -5.85
N GLU A 5 -9.05 9.33 -6.25
CA GLU A 5 -8.00 9.71 -7.21
C GLU A 5 -6.60 9.37 -6.69
N PHE A 6 -6.33 9.64 -5.41
CA PHE A 6 -5.04 9.34 -4.82
C PHE A 6 -4.84 7.82 -4.64
N LEU A 7 -5.89 7.10 -4.21
CA LEU A 7 -5.85 5.65 -4.11
C LEU A 7 -5.58 4.98 -5.47
N ASN A 8 -6.24 5.44 -6.54
CA ASN A 8 -6.01 4.92 -7.89
C ASN A 8 -4.56 5.14 -8.32
N TYR A 9 -3.97 6.30 -8.02
CA TYR A 9 -2.55 6.54 -8.28
C TYR A 9 -1.62 5.57 -7.53
N ILE A 10 -1.92 5.27 -6.25
CA ILE A 10 -1.15 4.29 -5.45
C ILE A 10 -1.26 2.90 -6.07
N ILE A 11 -2.47 2.51 -6.49
CA ILE A 11 -2.73 1.21 -7.12
C ILE A 11 -1.97 1.09 -8.44
N ASP A 12 -1.97 2.13 -9.27
CA ASP A 12 -1.22 2.13 -10.54
C ASP A 12 0.29 2.06 -10.27
N PHE A 13 0.80 2.78 -9.27
CA PHE A 13 2.20 2.70 -8.86
C PHE A 13 2.58 1.30 -8.35
N ALA A 14 1.67 0.63 -7.64
CA ALA A 14 1.88 -0.70 -7.10
C ALA A 14 2.06 -1.77 -8.20
N VAL A 15 1.40 -1.62 -9.36
CA VAL A 15 1.56 -2.53 -10.50
C VAL A 15 2.99 -2.53 -11.06
N ASP A 16 3.65 -1.36 -11.05
CA ASP A 16 5.02 -1.19 -11.53
C ASP A 16 6.08 -1.36 -10.41
N THR A 17 5.66 -1.74 -9.20
CA THR A 17 6.55 -1.88 -8.05
C THR A 17 7.10 -3.29 -7.96
N GLU A 18 8.38 -3.45 -8.31
CA GLU A 18 9.16 -4.65 -7.97
C GLU A 18 9.40 -4.67 -6.45
N TRP A 19 8.88 -5.68 -5.75
CA TRP A 19 8.96 -5.70 -4.29
C TRP A 19 10.40 -5.77 -3.75
N ASP A 20 11.31 -6.44 -4.48
CA ASP A 20 12.72 -6.55 -4.11
C ASP A 20 13.51 -5.24 -4.32
N ASP A 21 12.97 -4.28 -5.08
CA ASP A 21 13.52 -2.93 -5.15
C ASP A 21 13.10 -2.14 -3.91
N LEU A 22 14.01 -2.08 -2.94
CA LEU A 22 13.84 -1.33 -1.69
C LEU A 22 13.36 0.11 -1.94
N LYS A 23 13.88 0.80 -2.96
CA LYS A 23 13.51 2.19 -3.23
C LYS A 23 12.05 2.28 -3.66
N ARG A 24 11.61 1.40 -4.57
CA ARG A 24 10.22 1.35 -5.03
C ARG A 24 9.27 0.99 -3.91
N ARG A 25 9.66 0.01 -3.08
CA ARG A 25 8.88 -0.42 -1.92
C ARG A 25 8.72 0.69 -0.88
N GLU A 26 9.77 1.45 -0.58
CA GLU A 26 9.70 2.62 0.31
C GLU A 26 8.83 3.74 -0.27
N GLN A 27 8.88 3.97 -1.58
CA GLN A 27 8.01 4.95 -2.25
C GLN A 27 6.54 4.55 -2.17
N LEU A 28 6.22 3.28 -2.42
CA LEU A 28 4.86 2.75 -2.29
C LEU A 28 4.33 2.93 -0.86
N ARG A 29 5.13 2.57 0.15
CA ARG A 29 4.78 2.78 1.57
C ARG A 29 4.54 4.24 1.88
N ALA A 30 5.44 5.14 1.48
CA ALA A 30 5.30 6.56 1.75
C ALA A 30 4.01 7.15 1.14
N LEU A 31 3.64 6.73 -0.08
CA LEU A 31 2.39 7.14 -0.71
C LEU A 31 1.16 6.62 0.05
N PHE A 32 1.17 5.34 0.42
CA PHE A 32 0.11 4.71 1.21
C PHE A 32 -0.06 5.37 2.59
N THR A 33 1.03 5.53 3.35
CA THR A 33 1.01 6.22 4.64
C THR A 33 0.47 7.66 4.51
N SER A 34 0.86 8.37 3.45
CA SER A 34 0.33 9.72 3.19
C SER A 34 -1.18 9.71 2.93
N TRP A 35 -1.67 8.74 2.17
CA TRP A 35 -3.10 8.57 1.91
C TRP A 35 -3.86 8.30 3.22
N CYS A 36 -3.36 7.41 4.07
CA CYS A 36 -3.95 7.14 5.38
C CYS A 36 -4.04 8.41 6.25
N PHE A 37 -2.96 9.20 6.34
CA PHE A 37 -2.97 10.42 7.15
C PHE A 37 -3.83 11.55 6.57
N ILE A 38 -3.88 11.71 5.26
CA ILE A 38 -4.71 12.75 4.62
C ILE A 38 -6.20 12.47 4.82
N PHE A 39 -6.60 11.19 4.83
CA PHE A 39 -8.00 10.78 4.88
C PHE A 39 -8.46 10.18 6.21
N GLY A 40 -7.57 10.13 7.22
CA GLY A 40 -7.88 9.63 8.57
C GLY A 40 -8.23 8.14 8.58
N ILE A 41 -7.43 7.33 7.88
CA ILE A 41 -7.58 5.87 7.83
C ILE A 41 -6.57 5.25 8.80
N ASP A 42 -7.08 4.68 9.89
CA ASP A 42 -6.25 3.98 10.87
C ASP A 42 -5.93 2.55 10.40
N ALA A 43 -4.84 1.99 10.89
CA ALA A 43 -4.35 0.66 10.49
C ALA A 43 -5.38 -0.46 10.79
N ASP A 44 -6.13 -0.33 11.89
CA ASP A 44 -7.10 -1.33 12.37
C ASP A 44 -8.46 -1.25 11.67
N THR A 45 -8.59 -0.40 10.65
CA THR A 45 -9.85 -0.20 9.94
C THR A 45 -9.99 -1.20 8.81
N LYS A 46 -11.22 -1.70 8.61
CA LYS A 46 -11.56 -2.54 7.45
C LYS A 46 -11.19 -1.87 6.11
N GLU A 47 -11.25 -0.54 6.03
CA GLU A 47 -10.86 0.18 4.82
C GLU A 47 -9.36 0.03 4.53
N CYS A 48 -8.51 0.10 5.56
CA CYS A 48 -7.07 -0.15 5.44
C CYS A 48 -6.82 -1.57 4.93
N ASP A 49 -7.43 -2.59 5.56
CA ASP A 49 -7.31 -3.99 5.19
C ASP A 49 -7.71 -4.23 3.72
N ASP A 50 -8.86 -3.67 3.31
CA ASP A 50 -9.40 -3.83 1.96
C ASP A 50 -8.44 -3.22 0.92
N VAL A 51 -7.87 -2.05 1.20
CA VAL A 51 -6.90 -1.37 0.33
C VAL A 51 -5.59 -2.15 0.25
N LEU A 52 -5.05 -2.62 1.37
CA LEU A 52 -3.85 -3.47 1.39
C LEU A 52 -4.05 -4.75 0.58
N GLY A 53 -5.22 -5.38 0.70
CA GLY A 53 -5.59 -6.53 -0.12
C GLY A 53 -5.62 -6.21 -1.62
N VAL A 54 -6.01 -5.00 -2.01
CA VAL A 54 -5.92 -4.55 -3.42
C VAL A 54 -4.47 -4.35 -3.83
N ILE A 55 -3.67 -3.63 -3.05
CA ILE A 55 -2.25 -3.37 -3.33
C ILE A 55 -1.48 -4.70 -3.47
N TYR A 56 -1.66 -5.63 -2.54
CA TYR A 56 -1.04 -6.95 -2.56
C TYR A 56 -1.32 -7.71 -3.85
N ARG A 57 -2.59 -7.76 -4.29
CA ARG A 57 -2.98 -8.40 -5.56
C ARG A 57 -2.39 -7.72 -6.80
N LYS A 58 -1.92 -6.48 -6.68
CA LYS A 58 -1.36 -5.69 -7.78
C LYS A 58 0.17 -5.75 -7.82
N VAL A 59 0.82 -5.75 -6.66
CA VAL A 59 2.26 -5.99 -6.52
C VAL A 59 2.61 -7.43 -6.92
N LEU A 60 1.74 -8.40 -6.65
CA LEU A 60 1.97 -9.81 -6.94
C LEU A 60 1.52 -10.27 -8.33
N MET A 61 2.14 -9.73 -9.38
CA MET A 61 2.11 -10.44 -10.67
C MET A 61 3.01 -11.69 -10.66
N GLU A 62 3.98 -11.80 -9.73
CA GLU A 62 4.76 -13.02 -9.46
C GLU A 62 5.05 -13.18 -7.94
N PRO A 63 5.13 -14.41 -7.39
CA PRO A 63 5.15 -14.64 -5.95
C PRO A 63 6.54 -14.36 -5.35
N VAL A 64 6.68 -13.25 -4.60
CA VAL A 64 7.92 -12.93 -3.86
C VAL A 64 7.69 -12.88 -2.34
N ILE A 65 6.48 -12.56 -1.84
CA ILE A 65 6.20 -12.39 -0.40
C ILE A 65 4.81 -12.86 0.03
N ASP A 66 4.65 -13.06 1.34
CA ASP A 66 3.36 -13.30 2.00
C ASP A 66 2.60 -11.99 2.28
N PHE A 67 1.27 -12.05 2.37
CA PHE A 67 0.41 -10.91 2.66
C PHE A 67 0.75 -10.31 4.03
N ASP A 68 0.92 -11.15 5.04
CA ASP A 68 1.24 -10.72 6.41
C ASP A 68 2.54 -9.91 6.48
N GLU A 69 3.53 -10.24 5.63
CA GLU A 69 4.79 -9.49 5.54
C GLU A 69 4.57 -8.12 4.88
N LEU A 70 3.81 -8.07 3.79
CA LEU A 70 3.44 -6.81 3.14
C LEU A 70 2.66 -5.91 4.08
N GLU A 71 1.61 -6.43 4.70
CA GLU A 71 0.74 -5.70 5.62
C GLU A 71 1.56 -5.09 6.74
N LYS A 72 2.33 -5.91 7.47
CA LYS A 72 3.18 -5.44 8.56
C LYS A 72 4.15 -4.35 8.11
N TYR A 73 4.75 -4.50 6.94
CA TYR A 73 5.67 -3.50 6.39
C TYR A 73 4.96 -2.17 6.06
N MET A 74 3.78 -2.24 5.45
CA MET A 74 3.03 -1.07 4.98
C MET A 74 2.42 -0.27 6.14
N ILE A 75 1.95 -0.95 7.21
CA ILE A 75 1.29 -0.29 8.34
C ILE A 75 2.27 0.17 9.44
N GLU A 76 3.55 -0.20 9.38
CA GLU A 76 4.55 0.10 10.43
C GLU A 76 4.62 1.58 10.85
N LEU A 77 4.29 2.50 9.94
CA LEU A 77 4.35 3.94 10.15
C LEU A 77 2.98 4.58 10.44
N ILE A 78 1.92 3.78 10.50
CA ILE A 78 0.56 4.21 10.80
C ILE A 78 0.32 3.90 12.29
N VAL A 79 -0.15 4.90 13.05
CA VAL A 79 -0.38 4.80 14.50
C VAL A 79 -1.77 4.26 14.79
#